data_AF-A0A968ZSM3-F1
#
_entry.id   AF-A0A968ZSM3-F1
#
_cell.length_a   1.000
_cell.length_b   1.000
_cell.length_c   1.000
_cell.angle_alpha   90.00
_cell.angle_beta   90.00
_cell.angle_gamma   90.00
#
_symmetry.space_group_name_H-M   'P 1'
#
loop_
_entity.id
_entity.type
_entity.pdbx_description
1 polymer ?
#
loop_
_entity_poly.entity_id
_entity_poly.type
_entity_poly.pdbx_seq_one_letter_code
_entity_poly.pdbx_strand_id
1 'polypeptide(L)'
;MDTDVRLYGQLEKWPSKTEMARLMEAAGFTVYVGQDSIRLRDCEHFAFQEYGGDLGDPQFDADGSTLEKMLEDCGRVSAALAGADIRHRFEIYNDDDELVGYLHHRWPQVPTDSGA
;
A
#
# COMPACT_ATOMS: atom_id res chain seq x y z
N MET A 1 16.89 -11.32 -14.06
CA MET A 1 16.40 -11.84 -12.78
C MET A 1 15.23 -10.96 -12.45
N ASP A 2 14.03 -11.53 -12.30
CA ASP A 2 12.94 -10.82 -11.66
C ASP A 2 13.38 -10.62 -10.22
N THR A 3 13.58 -9.35 -9.84
CA THR A 3 13.87 -8.98 -8.46
C THR A 3 12.54 -9.00 -7.74
N ASP A 4 12.40 -9.85 -6.72
CA ASP A 4 11.20 -9.80 -5.91
C ASP A 4 11.23 -8.48 -5.13
N VAL A 5 10.07 -7.84 -5.05
CA VAL A 5 9.91 -6.59 -4.32
C VAL A 5 8.87 -6.80 -3.24
N ARG A 6 9.15 -6.23 -2.06
CA ARG A 6 8.24 -6.26 -0.91
C ARG A 6 7.71 -4.86 -0.66
N LEU A 7 6.40 -4.77 -0.48
CA LEU A 7 5.72 -3.53 -0.12
C LEU A 7 5.35 -3.55 1.36
N TYR A 8 5.70 -2.48 2.06
CA TYR A 8 5.14 -2.15 3.37
C TYR A 8 4.34 -0.87 3.26
N GLY A 9 3.18 -0.83 3.92
CA GLY A 9 2.37 0.38 3.97
C GLY A 9 1.79 0.63 5.34
N GLN A 10 1.65 1.91 5.68
CA GLN A 10 1.06 2.34 6.93
C GLN A 10 0.15 3.54 6.70
N LEU A 11 -1.02 3.50 7.33
CA LEU A 11 -1.93 4.64 7.43
C LEU A 11 -1.90 5.15 8.88
N GLU A 12 -1.97 6.47 9.06
CA GLU A 12 -2.06 7.07 10.40
C GLU A 12 -3.37 6.67 11.09
N LYS A 13 -4.45 6.59 10.29
CA LYS A 13 -5.76 6.12 10.71
C LYS A 13 -6.32 5.21 9.65
N TRP A 14 -6.64 4.00 10.05
CA TRP A 14 -7.31 3.03 9.20
C TRP A 14 -8.80 3.32 9.18
N PRO A 15 -9.40 3.60 7.99
CA PRO A 15 -10.85 3.59 7.84
C PRO A 15 -11.42 2.24 8.25
N SER A 16 -12.72 2.16 8.54
CA SER A 16 -13.36 0.84 8.64
C SER A 16 -13.28 0.09 7.31
N LYS A 17 -13.43 -1.24 7.35
CA LYS A 17 -13.40 -2.08 6.13
C LYS A 17 -14.39 -1.58 5.06
N THR A 18 -15.59 -1.19 5.49
CA THR A 18 -16.63 -0.66 4.59
C THR A 18 -16.25 0.71 4.02
N GLU A 19 -15.65 1.59 4.81
CA GLU A 19 -15.20 2.89 4.34
C GLU A 19 -14.05 2.75 3.35
N MET A 20 -13.04 1.92 3.67
CA MET A 20 -11.92 1.68 2.76
C MET A 20 -12.39 1.12 1.41
N ALA A 21 -13.30 0.12 1.43
CA ALA A 21 -13.83 -0.45 0.19
C ALA A 21 -14.53 0.61 -0.67
N ARG A 22 -15.40 1.44 -0.06
CA ARG A 22 -16.08 2.54 -0.78
C ARG A 22 -15.12 3.57 -1.35
N LEU A 23 -14.05 3.88 -0.62
CA LEU A 23 -13.04 4.85 -1.02
C LEU A 23 -12.28 4.35 -2.26
N MET A 24 -11.90 3.07 -2.25
CA MET A 24 -11.26 2.42 -3.40
C MET A 24 -12.21 2.31 -4.62
N GLU A 25 -13.47 1.93 -4.40
CA GLU A 25 -14.48 1.91 -5.48
C GLU A 25 -14.71 3.31 -6.08
N ALA A 26 -14.79 4.36 -5.24
CA ALA A 26 -14.93 5.74 -5.69
C ALA A 26 -13.71 6.24 -6.47
N ALA A 27 -12.52 5.69 -6.18
CA ALA A 27 -11.31 5.94 -6.95
C ALA A 27 -11.22 5.10 -8.24
N GLY A 28 -12.22 4.27 -8.54
CA GLY A 28 -12.33 3.50 -9.78
C GLY A 28 -11.71 2.11 -9.72
N PHE A 29 -11.42 1.57 -8.54
CA PHE A 29 -10.92 0.20 -8.39
C PHE A 29 -12.06 -0.82 -8.33
N THR A 30 -11.81 -2.00 -8.88
CA THR A 30 -12.60 -3.20 -8.69
C THR A 30 -12.21 -3.84 -7.35
N VAL A 31 -13.10 -3.74 -6.37
CA VAL A 31 -12.83 -4.19 -4.99
C VAL A 31 -13.47 -5.55 -4.70
N TYR A 32 -12.73 -6.43 -4.03
CA TYR A 32 -13.25 -7.63 -3.40
C TYR A 32 -13.08 -7.54 -1.88
N VAL A 33 -14.20 -7.57 -1.14
CA VAL A 33 -14.20 -7.53 0.32
C VAL A 33 -14.28 -8.96 0.87
N GLY A 34 -13.18 -9.42 1.46
CA GLY A 34 -13.09 -10.69 2.17
C GLY A 34 -13.55 -10.58 3.64
N GLN A 35 -13.42 -11.69 4.37
CA GLN A 35 -13.76 -11.74 5.79
C GLN A 35 -12.91 -10.75 6.61
N ASP A 36 -11.60 -10.73 6.36
CA ASP A 36 -10.64 -9.89 7.12
C ASP A 36 -9.74 -9.04 6.21
N SER A 37 -10.05 -8.96 4.91
CA SER A 37 -9.24 -8.24 3.93
C SER A 37 -10.06 -7.51 2.86
N ILE A 38 -9.42 -6.56 2.18
CA ILE A 38 -9.92 -5.89 0.98
C ILE A 38 -8.85 -6.09 -0.11
N ARG A 39 -9.22 -6.71 -1.23
CA ARG A 39 -8.33 -6.93 -2.37
C ARG A 39 -8.74 -6.03 -3.54
N LEU A 40 -7.75 -5.45 -4.22
CA LEU A 40 -7.97 -4.67 -5.44
C LEU A 40 -7.70 -5.58 -6.65
N ARG A 41 -8.73 -5.92 -7.43
CA ARG A 41 -8.54 -6.84 -8.56
C ARG A 41 -7.71 -6.26 -9.69
N ASP A 42 -7.71 -4.93 -9.82
CA ASP A 42 -6.95 -4.22 -10.85
C ASP A 42 -5.48 -3.98 -10.45
N CYS A 43 -5.10 -4.44 -9.25
CA CYS A 43 -3.76 -4.43 -8.69
C CYS A 43 -3.58 -5.78 -7.97
N GLU A 44 -3.26 -6.83 -8.71
CA GLU A 44 -3.34 -8.25 -8.24
C GLU A 44 -2.55 -8.51 -6.95
N HIS A 45 -1.54 -7.69 -6.68
CA HIS A 45 -0.67 -7.77 -5.51
C HIS A 45 -1.09 -6.83 -4.37
N PHE A 46 -2.22 -6.13 -4.45
CA PHE A 46 -2.66 -5.23 -3.38
C PHE A 46 -3.80 -5.83 -2.57
N ALA A 47 -3.48 -6.18 -1.32
CA ALA A 47 -4.45 -6.50 -0.29
C ALA A 47 -4.25 -5.61 0.94
N PHE A 48 -5.31 -4.96 1.39
CA PHE A 48 -5.38 -4.42 2.74
C PHE A 48 -5.85 -5.56 3.66
N GLN A 49 -5.03 -5.97 4.63
CA GLN A 49 -5.33 -7.10 5.50
C GLN A 49 -5.74 -6.65 6.92
N GLU A 50 -6.11 -7.59 7.79
CA GLU A 50 -6.31 -7.39 9.24
C GLU A 50 -7.49 -6.48 9.68
N TYR A 51 -8.52 -6.37 8.86
CA TYR A 51 -9.78 -5.74 9.29
C TYR A 51 -10.57 -6.66 10.23
N GLY A 52 -10.13 -6.78 11.49
CA GLY A 52 -10.72 -7.72 12.46
C GLY A 52 -10.35 -7.50 13.93
N GLY A 53 -9.49 -6.52 14.25
CA GLY A 53 -9.34 -5.97 15.60
C GLY A 53 -8.45 -6.73 16.60
N ASP A 54 -7.90 -7.90 16.26
CA ASP A 54 -7.07 -8.70 17.18
C ASP A 54 -5.72 -9.16 16.61
N LEU A 55 -5.34 -8.71 15.40
CA LEU A 55 -4.17 -9.25 14.67
C LEU A 55 -2.98 -8.29 14.49
N GLY A 56 -3.15 -6.97 14.66
CA GLY A 56 -2.06 -6.01 14.48
C GLY A 56 -2.50 -4.70 13.83
N ASP A 57 -1.52 -3.85 13.52
CA ASP A 57 -1.69 -2.72 12.61
C ASP A 57 -1.80 -3.27 11.18
N PRO A 58 -2.85 -2.94 10.43
CA PRO A 58 -3.07 -3.51 9.11
C PRO A 58 -1.85 -3.37 8.19
N GLN A 59 -1.50 -4.47 7.51
CA GLN A 59 -0.38 -4.53 6.59
C GLN A 59 -0.84 -4.58 5.14
N PHE A 60 0.03 -4.09 4.25
CA PHE A 60 -0.03 -4.35 2.82
C PHE A 60 0.90 -5.51 2.54
N ASP A 61 0.45 -6.45 1.73
CA ASP A 61 1.30 -7.53 1.22
C ASP A 61 1.12 -7.58 -0.29
N ALA A 62 2.24 -7.65 -1.00
CA ALA A 62 2.34 -7.61 -2.45
C ALA A 62 3.54 -8.44 -2.88
N ASP A 63 3.32 -9.65 -3.41
CA ASP A 63 4.36 -10.59 -3.82
C ASP A 63 4.32 -10.88 -5.34
N GLY A 64 5.47 -10.90 -6.01
CA GLY A 64 5.57 -11.43 -7.39
C GLY A 64 5.30 -10.46 -8.55
N SER A 65 5.56 -9.16 -8.40
CA SER A 65 5.55 -8.19 -9.52
C SER A 65 6.91 -7.54 -9.74
N THR A 66 7.14 -7.00 -10.94
CA THR A 66 8.34 -6.18 -11.20
C THR A 66 8.25 -4.86 -10.43
N LEU A 67 9.40 -4.27 -10.09
CA LEU A 67 9.47 -2.96 -9.42
C LEU A 67 8.63 -1.88 -10.14
N GLU A 68 8.67 -1.85 -11.47
CA GLU A 68 7.89 -0.90 -12.28
C GLU A 68 6.38 -1.08 -12.05
N LYS A 69 5.90 -2.32 -12.07
CA LYS A 69 4.49 -2.61 -11.86
C LYS A 69 4.05 -2.31 -10.43
N MET A 70 4.90 -2.62 -9.45
CA MET A 70 4.67 -2.28 -8.04
C MET A 70 4.56 -0.77 -7.85
N LEU A 71 5.46 0.01 -8.46
CA LEU A 71 5.44 1.47 -8.40
C LEU A 71 4.19 2.05 -9.05
N GLU A 72 3.75 1.51 -10.19
CA GLU A 72 2.51 1.91 -10.86
C GLU A 72 1.29 1.68 -9.96
N ASP A 73 1.14 0.47 -9.43
CA ASP A 73 0.00 0.10 -8.60
C ASP A 73 0.01 0.87 -7.26
N CYS A 74 1.18 0.98 -6.62
CA CYS A 74 1.37 1.82 -5.42
C CYS A 74 1.00 3.28 -5.70
N GLY A 75 1.38 3.82 -6.85
CA GLY A 75 1.06 5.19 -7.25
C GLY A 75 -0.45 5.41 -7.35
N ARG A 76 -1.18 4.47 -7.95
CA ARG A 76 -2.65 4.55 -8.06
C ARG A 76 -3.32 4.48 -6.68
N VAL A 77 -2.91 3.55 -5.82
CA VAL A 77 -3.47 3.41 -4.47
C VAL A 77 -3.13 4.64 -3.61
N SER A 78 -1.88 5.12 -3.70
CA SER A 78 -1.44 6.33 -2.98
C SER A 78 -2.26 7.55 -3.39
N ALA A 79 -2.49 7.72 -4.69
CA ALA A 79 -3.32 8.81 -5.21
C ALA A 79 -4.76 8.74 -4.71
N ALA A 80 -5.35 7.54 -4.62
CA ALA A 80 -6.70 7.35 -4.09
C ALA A 80 -6.79 7.70 -2.60
N LEU A 81 -5.84 7.22 -1.79
CA LEU A 81 -5.77 7.55 -0.37
C LEU A 81 -5.53 9.05 -0.14
N ALA A 82 -4.63 9.66 -0.91
CA ALA A 82 -4.37 11.10 -0.86
C ALA A 82 -5.61 11.93 -1.27
N GLY A 83 -6.36 11.47 -2.28
CA GLY A 83 -7.61 12.10 -2.71
C GLY A 83 -8.70 12.12 -1.63
N ALA A 84 -8.63 11.20 -0.67
CA ALA A 84 -9.48 11.18 0.51
C ALA A 84 -8.81 11.73 1.78
N ASP A 85 -7.71 12.47 1.63
CA ASP A 85 -6.95 13.10 2.72
C ASP A 85 -6.39 12.11 3.76
N ILE A 86 -6.19 10.85 3.39
CA ILE A 86 -5.64 9.84 4.28
C ILE A 86 -4.12 9.96 4.30
N ARG A 87 -3.58 10.30 5.47
CA ARG A 87 -2.15 10.30 5.73
C ARG A 87 -1.61 8.86 5.72
N HIS A 88 -0.67 8.59 4.82
CA HIS A 88 -0.10 7.26 4.62
C HIS A 88 1.34 7.31 4.11
N ARG A 89 2.03 6.18 4.20
CA ARG A 89 3.31 5.91 3.54
C ARG A 89 3.33 4.50 2.94
N PHE A 90 4.10 4.34 1.88
CA PHE A 90 4.45 3.10 1.22
C PHE A 90 5.97 3.04 1.05
N GLU A 91 6.55 1.93 1.47
CA GLU A 91 7.98 1.63 1.38
C GLU A 91 8.13 0.35 0.56
N ILE A 92 8.92 0.41 -0.51
CA ILE A 92 9.17 -0.72 -1.41
C ILE A 92 10.63 -1.12 -1.28
N TYR A 93 10.87 -2.39 -0.94
CA TYR A 93 12.19 -2.96 -0.75
C TYR A 93 12.48 -4.01 -1.80
N ASN A 94 13.74 -4.11 -2.23
CA ASN A 94 14.22 -5.19 -3.09
C ASN A 94 14.61 -6.45 -2.26
N ASP A 95 15.15 -7.45 -2.93
CA ASP A 95 15.65 -8.69 -2.32
C ASP A 95 16.81 -8.48 -1.32
N ASP A 96 17.57 -7.40 -1.49
CA ASP A 96 18.70 -7.04 -0.62
C ASP A 96 18.27 -6.19 0.59
N ASP A 97 16.95 -6.10 0.87
CA ASP A 97 16.35 -5.22 1.90
C ASP A 97 16.66 -3.72 1.69
N GLU A 98 17.04 -3.31 0.48
CA GLU A 98 17.26 -1.89 0.16
C GLU A 98 15.94 -1.19 -0.21
N LEU A 99 15.71 -0.01 0.35
CA LEU A 99 14.55 0.82 0.01
C LEU A 99 14.71 1.38 -1.42
N VAL A 100 13.95 0.82 -2.35
CA VAL A 100 13.96 1.18 -3.79
C VAL A 100 12.77 2.05 -4.21
N GLY A 101 11.79 2.25 -3.33
CA GLY A 101 10.65 3.13 -3.58
C GLY A 101 10.02 3.67 -2.31
N TYR A 102 9.62 4.94 -2.34
CA TYR A 102 8.92 5.59 -1.23
C TYR A 102 7.81 6.51 -1.76
N LEU A 103 6.56 6.21 -1.41
CA LEU A 103 5.40 7.04 -1.73
C LEU A 103 4.70 7.45 -0.44
N HIS A 104 4.30 8.70 -0.30
CA HIS A 104 3.66 9.16 0.92
C HIS A 104 2.72 10.33 0.69
N HIS A 105 1.75 10.46 1.60
CA HIS A 105 0.92 11.66 1.72
C HIS A 105 0.97 12.17 3.15
N ARG A 106 1.49 13.39 3.36
CA ARG A 106 1.65 14.06 4.67
C ARG A 106 2.45 13.25 5.71
N TRP A 107 3.19 12.23 5.30
CA TRP A 107 4.19 11.55 6.12
C TRP A 107 5.54 12.29 6.06
N PRO A 108 6.37 12.28 7.12
CA PRO A 108 7.76 12.71 7.03
C PRO A 108 8.47 11.97 5.89
N GLN A 109 9.32 12.68 5.14
CA GLN A 109 10.20 11.99 4.20
C GLN A 109 11.12 11.04 4.98
N VAL A 110 11.39 9.86 4.41
CA VAL A 110 12.50 9.04 4.92
C VAL A 110 13.74 9.92 4.87
N PRO A 111 14.57 9.96 5.93
CA PRO A 111 15.87 10.58 5.82
C PRO A 111 16.56 9.92 4.63
N THR A 112 16.79 10.67 3.55
CA THR A 112 17.85 10.30 2.63
C THR A 112 19.09 10.30 3.50
N ASP A 113 19.71 9.13 3.69
CA ASP A 113 21.05 9.07 4.24
C ASP A 113 21.91 9.96 3.34
N SER A 114 22.06 11.21 3.76
CA SER A 114 23.08 12.11 3.27
C SER A 114 24.35 11.62 3.93
N GLY A 115 24.86 10.50 3.40
CA GLY A 115 26.21 10.03 3.67
C GLY A 115 27.16 11.16 3.30
N ALA A 116 27.72 11.78 4.33
CA ALA A 116 28.87 12.67 4.25
C ALA A 116 30.14 11.89 3.87
#